data_AF-A0A0C2T126-F1
#
_entry.id   AF-A0A0C2T126-F1
#
_cell.length_a   1.000
_cell.length_b   1.000
_cell.length_c   1.000
_cell.angle_alpha   90.00
_cell.angle_beta   90.00
_cell.angle_gamma   90.00
#
_symmetry.space_group_name_H-M   'P 1'
#
loop_
_entity.id
_entity.type
_entity.pdbx_description
1 polymer ?
#
loop_
_entity_poly.entity_id
_entity_poly.type
_entity_poly.pdbx_seq_one_letter_code
_entity_poly.pdbx_strand_id
1 'polypeptide(L)'
;WLMVFDNADGGCQVVEKFIPPGNGGNILITSRDKGLARITSGTCLEVTEMGEAEGIALLLKSAMIENNSVNVATAAQKLVAALGCIPLAIDQAGAYVMSCGCGLDHYLELFMEHRAKLMSDEEFRGASLYNKTTYGTWEISI
;
A
#
# COMPACT_ATOMS: atom_id res chain seq x y z
N TRP A 1 -26.59 11.68 10.08
CA TRP A 1 -25.51 10.96 10.78
C TRP A 1 -24.56 10.33 9.75
N LEU A 2 -23.42 9.79 10.18
CA LEU A 2 -22.45 9.11 9.31
C LEU A 2 -22.12 7.74 9.94
N MET A 3 -22.06 6.69 9.12
CA MET A 3 -21.62 5.35 9.51
C MET A 3 -20.49 4.90 8.59
N VAL A 4 -19.47 4.26 9.17
CA VAL A 4 -18.32 3.73 8.42
C VAL A 4 -18.21 2.23 8.66
N PHE A 5 -18.27 1.45 7.59
CA PHE A 5 -17.92 0.03 7.59
C PHE A 5 -16.49 -0.08 7.09
N ASP A 6 -15.56 -0.30 8.02
CA ASP A 6 -14.15 -0.47 7.68
C ASP A 6 -13.82 -1.95 7.44
N ASN A 7 -13.01 -2.23 6.42
CA ASN A 7 -12.52 -3.57 6.07
C ASN A 7 -13.64 -4.63 5.89
N ALA A 8 -14.70 -4.26 5.15
CA ALA A 8 -15.94 -5.03 5.06
C ALA A 8 -15.91 -6.23 4.08
N ASP A 9 -14.90 -7.10 4.20
CA ASP A 9 -14.62 -8.18 3.23
C ASP A 9 -15.55 -9.42 3.32
N GLY A 10 -16.64 -9.35 4.09
CA GLY A 10 -17.61 -10.45 4.30
C GLY A 10 -18.64 -10.63 3.19
N GLY A 11 -18.58 -9.82 2.13
CA GLY A 11 -19.53 -9.83 1.02
C GLY A 11 -20.81 -9.04 1.27
N CYS A 12 -21.51 -8.73 0.17
CA CYS A 12 -22.68 -7.82 0.19
C CYS A 12 -23.81 -8.27 1.14
N GLN A 13 -24.06 -9.57 1.23
CA GLN A 13 -25.12 -10.14 2.06
C GLN A 13 -24.90 -9.92 3.56
N VAL A 14 -23.64 -9.75 3.99
CA VAL A 14 -23.31 -9.51 5.40
C VAL A 14 -23.51 -8.03 5.72
N VAL A 15 -22.94 -7.14 4.90
CA VAL A 15 -22.98 -5.69 5.13
C VAL A 15 -24.41 -5.15 5.08
N GLU A 16 -25.23 -5.62 4.14
CA GLU A 16 -26.62 -5.17 3.94
C GLU A 16 -27.49 -5.33 5.19
N LYS A 17 -27.22 -6.34 6.04
CA LYS A 17 -27.97 -6.60 7.29
C LYS A 17 -27.79 -5.51 8.33
N PHE A 18 -26.72 -4.72 8.23
CA PHE A 18 -26.38 -3.68 9.20
C PHE A 18 -26.68 -2.27 8.68
N ILE A 19 -27.18 -2.13 7.44
CA ILE A 19 -27.57 -0.84 6.88
C ILE A 19 -28.87 -0.38 7.57
N PRO A 20 -28.87 0.76 8.28
CA PRO A 20 -30.08 1.27 8.91
C PRO A 20 -31.09 1.74 7.85
N PRO A 21 -32.40 1.53 8.08
CA PRO A 21 -33.42 1.98 7.15
C PRO A 21 -33.53 3.52 7.11
N GLY A 22 -33.99 4.05 5.97
CA GLY A 22 -34.25 5.48 5.78
C GLY A 22 -33.13 6.21 5.03
N ASN A 23 -33.20 7.55 5.01
CA ASN A 23 -32.33 8.43 4.20
C ASN A 23 -31.66 9.57 5.02
N GLY A 24 -31.68 9.48 6.35
CA GLY A 24 -31.18 10.54 7.25
C GLY A 24 -29.66 10.51 7.52
N GLY A 25 -28.89 9.74 6.76
CA GLY A 25 -27.45 9.59 6.98
C GLY A 25 -26.68 9.14 5.74
N ASN A 26 -25.36 9.21 5.86
CA ASN A 26 -24.42 8.76 4.84
C ASN A 26 -23.67 7.53 5.35
N ILE A 27 -23.30 6.64 4.42
CA ILE A 27 -22.55 5.41 4.72
C ILE A 27 -21.30 5.40 3.85
N LEU A 28 -20.15 5.18 4.48
CA LEU A 28 -18.87 4.94 3.80
C LEU A 28 -18.44 3.49 4.05
N ILE A 29 -18.02 2.79 3.01
CA ILE A 29 -17.58 1.39 3.09
C ILE A 29 -16.17 1.31 2.50
N THR A 30 -15.23 0.75 3.24
CA THR A 30 -13.91 0.36 2.72
C THR A 30 -13.84 -1.16 2.67
N SER A 31 -13.33 -1.72 1.57
CA SER A 31 -13.19 -3.17 1.39
C SER A 31 -12.30 -3.48 0.19
N ARG A 32 -11.76 -4.70 0.17
CA ARG A 32 -11.10 -5.29 -1.01
C ARG A 32 -12.09 -6.03 -1.92
N ASP A 33 -13.31 -6.29 -1.47
CA ASP A 33 -14.35 -6.94 -2.25
C ASP A 33 -15.09 -5.94 -3.16
N LYS A 34 -14.73 -5.94 -4.45
CA LYS A 34 -15.40 -5.12 -5.48
C LYS A 34 -16.90 -5.45 -5.61
N GLY A 35 -17.36 -6.62 -5.16
CA GLY A 35 -18.77 -7.02 -5.18
C GLY A 35 -19.68 -6.14 -4.31
N LEU A 36 -19.13 -5.40 -3.35
CA LEU A 36 -19.89 -4.46 -2.51
C LEU A 36 -20.44 -3.26 -3.26
N ALA A 37 -19.93 -2.94 -4.46
CA ALA A 37 -20.52 -1.89 -5.29
C ALA A 37 -22.02 -2.15 -5.60
N ARG A 38 -22.48 -3.40 -5.50
CA ARG A 38 -23.90 -3.76 -5.67
C ARG A 38 -24.83 -3.11 -4.64
N ILE A 39 -24.38 -2.93 -3.40
CA ILE A 39 -25.21 -2.33 -2.33
C ILE A 39 -25.15 -0.81 -2.29
N THR A 40 -24.21 -0.21 -3.03
CA THR A 40 -24.08 1.25 -3.18
C THR A 40 -24.65 1.76 -4.51
N SER A 41 -25.51 0.97 -5.15
CA SER A 41 -26.07 1.27 -6.48
C SER A 41 -24.99 1.55 -7.55
N GLY A 42 -23.86 0.84 -7.46
CA GLY A 42 -22.70 1.01 -8.34
C GLY A 42 -21.78 2.17 -7.99
N THR A 43 -22.10 2.96 -6.96
CA THR A 43 -21.24 4.07 -6.52
C THR A 43 -20.05 3.51 -5.74
N CYS A 44 -18.88 3.47 -6.36
CA CYS A 44 -17.64 3.06 -5.73
C CYS A 44 -16.47 3.88 -6.27
N LEU A 45 -15.44 4.03 -5.44
CA LEU A 45 -14.18 4.65 -5.84
C LEU A 45 -13.09 3.60 -5.64
N GLU A 46 -12.50 3.13 -6.74
CA GLU A 46 -11.33 2.26 -6.66
C GLU A 46 -10.13 3.09 -6.19
N VAL A 47 -9.51 2.64 -5.09
CA VAL A 47 -8.26 3.21 -4.60
C VAL A 47 -7.12 2.42 -5.22
N THR A 48 -6.43 3.05 -6.17
CA THR A 48 -5.27 2.47 -6.86
C THR A 48 -3.97 2.83 -6.12
N GLU A 49 -2.84 2.44 -6.71
CA GLU A 49 -1.51 2.88 -6.31
C GLU A 49 -1.40 4.42 -6.33
N MET A 50 -0.46 4.95 -5.55
CA MET A 50 -0.22 6.39 -5.48
C MET A 50 0.53 6.90 -6.71
N GLY A 51 0.49 8.22 -6.96
CA GLY A 51 1.34 8.81 -7.98
C GLY A 51 2.83 8.71 -7.63
N GLU A 52 3.70 8.55 -8.62
CA GLU A 52 5.15 8.41 -8.41
C GLU A 52 5.74 9.60 -7.60
N ALA A 53 5.34 10.83 -7.93
CA ALA A 53 5.78 12.02 -7.21
C ALA A 53 5.32 12.05 -5.74
N GLU A 54 4.10 11.59 -5.47
CA GLU A 54 3.57 11.46 -4.11
C GLU A 54 4.32 10.36 -3.34
N GLY A 55 4.67 9.26 -4.03
CA GLY A 55 5.46 8.17 -3.47
C GLY A 55 6.87 8.60 -3.11
N ILE A 56 7.54 9.38 -3.97
CA ILE A 56 8.86 9.96 -3.67
C ILE A 56 8.76 10.89 -2.46
N ALA A 57 7.73 11.73 -2.39
CA ALA A 57 7.51 12.62 -1.25
C ALA A 57 7.28 11.84 0.04
N LEU A 58 6.49 10.76 0.02
CA LEU A 58 6.27 9.88 1.15
C LEU A 58 7.58 9.21 1.60
N LEU A 59 8.31 8.60 0.66
CA LEU A 59 9.57 7.90 0.94
C LEU A 59 10.58 8.81 1.66
N LEU A 60 10.83 9.99 1.09
CA LEU A 60 11.81 10.93 1.62
C LEU A 60 11.40 11.48 2.98
N LYS A 61 10.10 11.71 3.19
CA LYS A 61 9.54 12.11 4.48
C LYS A 61 9.74 11.03 5.53
N SER A 62 9.41 9.78 5.24
CA SER A 62 9.55 8.66 6.19
C SER A 62 11.01 8.32 6.46
N ALA A 63 11.89 8.51 5.47
CA ALA A 63 13.35 8.38 5.61
C ALA A 63 14.04 9.56 6.32
N MET A 64 13.33 10.68 6.55
CA MET A 64 13.92 11.94 7.02
C MET A 64 15.08 12.45 6.15
N ILE A 65 14.98 12.28 4.83
CA ILE A 65 15.99 12.71 3.85
C ILE A 65 15.48 13.94 3.08
N GLU A 66 16.31 14.97 2.96
CA GLU A 66 16.00 16.13 2.12
C GLU A 66 16.26 15.85 0.64
N ASN A 67 15.35 16.31 -0.23
CA ASN A 67 15.53 16.22 -1.69
C ASN A 67 16.48 17.31 -2.22
N ASN A 68 17.76 17.25 -1.84
CA ASN A 68 18.73 18.33 -2.11
C ASN A 68 19.74 18.00 -3.22
N SER A 69 19.67 16.81 -3.82
CA SER A 69 20.59 16.39 -4.88
C SER A 69 19.92 15.50 -5.92
N VAL A 70 20.44 15.54 -7.15
CA VAL A 70 20.00 14.68 -8.25
C VAL A 70 20.15 13.19 -7.91
N ASN A 71 21.17 12.84 -7.13
CA ASN A 71 21.40 11.46 -6.71
C ASN A 71 20.28 10.96 -5.78
N VAL A 72 19.89 11.76 -4.78
CA VAL A 72 18.78 11.43 -3.88
C VAL A 72 17.47 11.27 -4.64
N ALA A 73 17.17 12.23 -5.54
CA ALA A 73 15.97 12.17 -6.38
C ALA A 73 15.94 10.88 -7.23
N THR A 74 17.07 10.54 -7.85
CA THR A 74 17.20 9.34 -8.70
C THR A 74 17.05 8.05 -7.90
N ALA A 75 17.68 7.96 -6.71
CA ALA A 75 17.57 6.79 -5.84
C ALA A 75 16.14 6.60 -5.32
N ALA A 76 15.49 7.68 -4.89
CA ALA A 76 14.10 7.67 -4.44
C ALA A 76 13.15 7.22 -5.55
N GLN A 77 13.33 7.73 -6.77
CA GLN A 77 12.53 7.33 -7.92
C GLN A 77 12.64 5.83 -8.21
N LYS A 78 13.86 5.29 -8.24
CA LYS A 78 14.10 3.85 -8.46
C LYS A 78 13.45 3.00 -7.38
N LEU A 79 13.59 3.41 -6.12
CA LEU A 79 13.03 2.67 -5.00
C LEU A 79 11.50 2.69 -5.00
N VAL A 80 10.87 3.85 -5.23
CA VAL A 80 9.40 3.97 -5.34
C VAL A 80 8.86 3.11 -6.49
N ALA A 81 9.53 3.11 -7.64
CA ALA A 81 9.15 2.25 -8.77
C ALA A 81 9.29 0.76 -8.44
N ALA A 82 10.38 0.37 -7.78
CA ALA A 82 10.58 -1.01 -7.32
C ALA A 82 9.50 -1.45 -6.31
N LEU A 83 9.07 -0.51 -5.46
CA LEU A 83 8.00 -0.67 -4.48
C LEU A 83 6.58 -0.51 -5.07
N GLY A 84 6.47 -0.43 -6.41
CA GLY A 84 5.20 -0.48 -7.11
C GLY A 84 4.21 0.63 -6.72
N CYS A 85 4.72 1.76 -6.22
CA CYS A 85 3.89 2.88 -5.77
C CYS A 85 2.86 2.49 -4.68
N ILE A 86 3.16 1.50 -3.85
CA ILE A 86 2.28 1.10 -2.74
C ILE A 86 2.62 1.93 -1.49
N PRO A 87 1.69 2.78 -0.99
CA PRO A 87 1.99 3.70 0.11
C PRO A 87 2.60 3.03 1.34
N LEU A 88 2.03 1.89 1.76
CA LEU A 88 2.54 1.15 2.92
C LEU A 88 3.96 0.62 2.71
N ALA A 89 4.25 0.05 1.54
CA ALA A 89 5.58 -0.48 1.24
C ALA A 89 6.63 0.65 1.17
N ILE A 90 6.23 1.82 0.70
CA ILE A 90 7.07 3.03 0.63
C ILE A 90 7.36 3.58 2.03
N ASP A 91 6.31 3.73 2.85
CA ASP A 91 6.46 4.25 4.21
C ASP A 91 7.37 3.37 5.06
N GLN A 92 7.18 2.05 4.97
CA GLN A 92 8.01 1.08 5.68
C GLN A 92 9.47 1.09 5.19
N ALA A 93 9.70 1.17 3.88
CA ALA A 93 11.06 1.29 3.34
C ALA A 93 11.76 2.56 3.84
N GLY A 94 11.05 3.69 3.86
CA GLY A 94 11.57 4.94 4.41
C GLY A 94 11.87 4.83 5.91
N ALA A 95 10.95 4.25 6.69
CA ALA A 95 11.13 4.03 8.12
C ALA A 95 12.35 3.15 8.41
N TYR A 96 12.55 2.06 7.66
CA TYR A 96 13.73 1.20 7.77
C TYR A 96 15.03 1.96 7.47
N VAL A 97 15.05 2.71 6.35
CA VAL A 97 16.18 3.55 5.96
C VAL A 97 16.58 4.50 7.08
N MET A 98 15.59 5.14 7.71
CA MET A 98 15.80 6.03 8.85
C MET A 98 16.30 5.26 10.10
N SER A 99 15.64 4.16 10.48
CA SER A 99 15.99 3.43 11.70
C SER A 99 17.37 2.76 11.64
N CYS A 100 17.76 2.26 10.47
CA CYS A 100 19.04 1.60 10.25
C CYS A 100 20.15 2.59 9.82
N GLY A 101 19.80 3.84 9.51
CA GLY A 101 20.74 4.84 9.02
C GLY A 101 21.42 4.44 7.70
N CYS A 102 20.77 3.60 6.88
CA CYS A 102 21.33 3.16 5.60
C CYS A 102 20.91 4.07 4.45
N GLY A 103 21.53 3.91 3.27
CA GLY A 103 21.14 4.66 2.07
C GLY A 103 19.92 4.06 1.36
N LEU A 104 19.22 4.88 0.55
CA LEU A 104 18.12 4.44 -0.30
C LEU A 104 18.55 3.35 -1.30
N ASP A 105 19.72 3.51 -1.93
CA ASP A 105 20.26 2.50 -2.86
C ASP A 105 20.59 1.18 -2.16
N HIS A 106 21.10 1.25 -0.92
CA HIS A 106 21.38 0.04 -0.13
C HIS A 106 20.09 -0.71 0.20
N TYR A 107 19.04 0.00 0.61
CA TYR A 107 17.74 -0.62 0.84
C TYR A 107 17.16 -1.22 -0.45
N LEU A 108 17.32 -0.54 -1.59
CA LEU A 108 16.88 -1.06 -2.88
C LEU A 108 17.56 -2.38 -3.24
N GLU A 109 18.87 -2.50 -3.03
CA GLU A 109 19.61 -3.75 -3.22
C GLU A 109 19.08 -4.86 -2.32
N LEU A 110 18.93 -4.57 -1.02
CA LEU A 110 18.39 -5.50 -0.02
C LEU A 110 16.99 -5.98 -0.39
N PHE A 111 16.12 -5.07 -0.83
CA PHE A 111 14.77 -5.36 -1.28
C PHE A 111 14.75 -6.26 -2.50
N MET A 112 15.60 -6.00 -3.50
CA MET A 112 15.66 -6.83 -4.71
C MET A 112 16.14 -8.25 -4.40
N GLU A 113 17.10 -8.42 -3.48
CA GLU A 113 17.57 -9.72 -3.05
C GLU A 113 16.46 -10.53 -2.34
N HIS A 114 15.78 -9.92 -1.37
CA HIS A 114 14.69 -10.58 -0.64
C HIS A 114 13.49 -10.87 -1.53
N ARG A 115 13.14 -9.93 -2.42
CA ARG A 115 12.09 -10.14 -3.41
C ARG A 115 12.41 -11.33 -4.31
N ALA A 116 13.65 -11.48 -4.77
CA ALA A 116 14.05 -12.63 -5.58
C ALA A 116 13.87 -13.96 -4.81
N LYS A 117 14.27 -14.00 -3.53
CA LYS A 117 14.06 -15.17 -2.65
C LYS A 117 12.58 -15.51 -2.49
N LEU A 118 11.75 -14.52 -2.18
CA LEU A 118 10.28 -14.63 -2.09
C LEU A 118 9.62 -15.07 -3.40
N MET A 119 10.22 -14.74 -4.55
CA MET A 119 9.73 -15.14 -5.86
C MET A 119 10.09 -16.59 -6.21
N SER A 120 11.19 -17.11 -5.66
CA SER A 120 11.56 -18.52 -5.79
C SER A 120 10.81 -19.46 -4.84
N ASP A 121 10.13 -18.92 -3.83
CA ASP A 121 9.40 -19.70 -2.84
C ASP A 121 8.00 -20.11 -3.35
N GLU A 122 7.72 -21.42 -3.33
CA GLU A 122 6.46 -22.00 -3.78
C GLU A 122 5.28 -21.62 -2.88
N GLU A 123 5.51 -21.39 -1.58
CA GLU A 123 4.48 -21.03 -0.60
C GLU A 123 3.85 -19.67 -0.90
N PHE A 124 4.62 -18.78 -1.55
CA PHE A 124 4.18 -17.43 -1.89
C PHE A 124 3.60 -17.30 -3.30
N ARG A 125 3.43 -18.38 -4.06
CA ARG A 125 2.82 -18.34 -5.40
C ARG A 125 1.34 -17.94 -5.28
N GLY A 126 1.03 -16.67 -5.59
CA GLY A 126 -0.33 -16.11 -5.53
C GLY A 126 -0.58 -15.16 -4.36
N ALA A 127 0.45 -14.89 -3.54
CA ALA A 127 0.37 -13.87 -2.49
C ALA A 127 0.21 -12.46 -3.11
N SER A 128 -1.03 -11.98 -3.10
CA SER A 128 -1.50 -10.61 -3.32
C SER A 128 -1.69 -10.12 -4.77
N LEU A 129 -2.80 -9.38 -4.97
CA LEU A 129 -3.08 -8.51 -6.13
C LEU A 129 -1.99 -7.44 -6.35
N TYR A 130 -1.29 -7.05 -5.28
CA TYR A 130 -0.18 -6.09 -5.28
C TYR A 130 1.20 -6.73 -5.50
N ASN A 131 1.24 -7.92 -6.08
CA ASN A 131 2.44 -8.58 -6.59
C ASN A 131 3.65 -8.57 -5.62
N LYS A 132 3.42 -9.07 -4.40
CA LYS A 132 4.40 -9.30 -3.31
C LYS A 132 5.17 -8.08 -2.78
N THR A 133 4.89 -6.87 -3.26
CA THR A 133 5.69 -5.68 -2.89
C THR A 133 5.61 -5.32 -1.41
N THR A 134 4.41 -5.34 -0.84
CA THR A 134 4.24 -5.11 0.60
C THR A 134 4.93 -6.20 1.41
N TYR A 135 4.77 -7.47 1.00
CA TYR A 135 5.34 -8.61 1.71
C TYR A 135 6.88 -8.54 1.78
N GLY A 136 7.54 -8.20 0.68
CA GLY A 136 8.99 -8.05 0.65
C GLY A 136 9.50 -6.96 1.60
N THR A 137 8.80 -5.83 1.70
CA THR A 137 9.17 -4.78 2.65
C THR A 137 8.91 -5.19 4.10
N TRP A 138 7.80 -5.88 4.38
CA TRP A 138 7.50 -6.39 5.72
C TRP A 138 8.62 -7.32 6.20
N GLU A 139 9.00 -8.35 5.45
CA GLU A 139 10.06 -9.31 5.82
C GLU A 139 11.42 -8.67 6.13
N ILE A 140 11.73 -7.53 5.50
CA ILE A 140 12.98 -6.80 5.76
C ILE A 140 12.89 -5.98 7.05
N SER A 141 11.69 -5.51 7.40
CA SER A 141 11.47 -4.56 8.48
C SER A 141 11.13 -5.20 9.84
N ILE A 142 11.05 -6.53 9.92
CA ILE A 142 10.87 -7.31 11.16
C ILE A 142 12.18 -7.83 11.73
#